data_AF-A0AB35PJK6-F1
#
_entry.id   AF-A0AB35PJK6-F1
#
_cell.length_a   1.000
_cell.length_b   1.000
_cell.length_c   1.000
_cell.angle_alpha   90.00
_cell.angle_beta   90.00
_cell.angle_gamma   90.00
#
_symmetry.space_group_name_H-M   'P 1'
#
loop_
_entity.id
_entity.type
_entity.pdbx_description
1 polymer ?
#
loop_
_entity_poly.entity_id
_entity_poly.type
_entity_poly.pdbx_seq_one_letter_code
_entity_poly.pdbx_strand_id
1 'polypeptide(L)'
;MERGIFLNYNKKIKELLDCVDHADDNEIEWKSMSIEFFNSSEIEDGQIGYHVDLDGQDLTSGKEGDWKEEWIVIGMDSYVGDPVFVDINNIDLPVYTAEHGEDFWNPVRIGDSIDEIIQQFKQNKA
;
A
#
# COMPACT_ATOMS: atom_id res chain seq x y z
N MET A 1 -17.18 8.63 16.93
CA MET A 1 -15.81 8.21 16.59
C MET A 1 -15.49 8.99 15.33
N GLU A 2 -14.70 10.05 15.45
CA GLU A 2 -14.33 10.85 14.29
C GLU A 2 -13.44 9.98 13.40
N ARG A 3 -14.00 9.48 12.29
CA ARG A 3 -13.20 8.94 11.17
C ARG A 3 -12.48 10.12 10.56
N GLY A 4 -11.26 10.34 10.99
CA GLY A 4 -10.50 11.51 10.58
C GLY A 4 -9.27 11.65 11.44
N ILE A 5 -8.12 11.49 10.80
CA ILE A 5 -6.77 11.67 11.33
C ILE A 5 -6.23 10.42 12.02
N PHE A 6 -5.85 9.39 11.27
CA PHE A 6 -4.82 8.47 11.76
C PHE A 6 -3.49 8.55 11.00
N LEU A 7 -3.48 8.92 9.72
CA LEU A 7 -2.24 8.86 8.96
C LEU A 7 -2.03 10.14 8.13
N ASN A 8 -1.04 10.95 8.53
CA ASN A 8 -0.50 11.99 7.65
C ASN A 8 0.38 11.31 6.60
N TYR A 9 -0.27 10.67 5.63
CA TYR A 9 0.42 9.92 4.59
C TYR A 9 1.37 10.82 3.80
N ASN A 10 2.42 10.18 3.30
CA ASN A 10 3.32 10.77 2.35
C ASN A 10 2.53 11.43 1.20
N LYS A 11 2.99 12.62 0.75
CA LYS A 11 2.33 13.37 -0.33
C LYS A 11 2.07 12.52 -1.58
N LYS A 12 2.95 11.57 -1.89
CA LYS A 12 2.80 10.67 -3.04
C LYS A 12 1.72 9.61 -2.86
N ILE A 13 1.53 9.10 -1.65
CA ILE A 13 0.40 8.21 -1.36
C ILE A 13 -0.91 8.99 -1.56
N LYS A 14 -1.00 10.23 -1.05
CA LYS A 14 -2.18 11.09 -1.29
C LYS A 14 -2.42 11.33 -2.79
N GLU A 15 -1.36 11.57 -3.56
CA GLU A 15 -1.45 11.71 -5.02
C GLU A 15 -2.00 10.42 -5.68
N LEU A 16 -1.56 9.24 -5.25
CA LEU A 16 -2.09 7.97 -5.74
C LEU A 16 -3.59 7.83 -5.41
N LEU A 17 -3.97 8.04 -4.14
CA LEU A 17 -5.37 7.96 -3.70
C LEU A 17 -6.27 8.92 -4.49
N ASP A 18 -5.83 10.17 -4.68
CA ASP A 18 -6.54 11.15 -5.50
C ASP A 18 -6.73 10.67 -6.95
N CYS A 19 -5.76 9.95 -7.51
CA CYS A 19 -5.90 9.37 -8.85
C CYS A 19 -6.91 8.23 -8.87
N VAL A 20 -6.87 7.35 -7.87
CA VAL A 20 -7.77 6.19 -7.76
C VAL A 20 -9.22 6.65 -7.54
N ASP A 21 -9.46 7.64 -6.68
CA ASP A 21 -10.78 8.20 -6.38
C ASP A 21 -11.51 8.76 -7.62
N HIS A 22 -10.77 9.14 -8.66
CA HIS A 22 -11.30 9.75 -9.88
C HIS A 22 -11.27 8.80 -11.09
N ALA A 23 -10.85 7.55 -10.91
CA ALA A 23 -10.83 6.54 -11.97
C ALA A 23 -12.07 5.65 -11.93
N ASP A 24 -12.47 5.11 -13.08
CA ASP A 24 -13.59 4.16 -13.18
C ASP A 24 -13.26 2.77 -12.60
N ASP A 25 -11.96 2.45 -12.53
CA ASP A 25 -11.43 1.25 -11.90
C ASP A 25 -10.11 1.59 -11.18
N ASN A 26 -9.75 0.77 -10.19
CA ASN A 26 -8.61 0.95 -9.29
C ASN A 26 -7.47 -0.04 -9.58
N GLU A 27 -7.42 -0.66 -10.76
CA GLU A 27 -6.49 -1.76 -11.04
C GLU A 27 -5.48 -1.40 -12.15
N ILE A 28 -4.26 -1.92 -12.04
CA ILE A 28 -3.25 -1.88 -13.11
C ILE A 28 -2.57 -3.23 -13.27
N GLU A 29 -2.19 -3.52 -14.51
CA GLU A 29 -1.16 -4.51 -14.81
C GLU A 29 0.23 -3.90 -14.55
N TRP A 30 1.01 -4.53 -13.68
CA TRP A 30 2.37 -4.13 -13.34
C TRP A 30 3.31 -5.30 -13.51
N LYS A 31 4.16 -5.27 -14.56
CA LYS A 31 5.08 -6.36 -14.91
C LYS A 31 4.32 -7.69 -15.13
N SER A 32 4.31 -8.58 -14.15
CA SER A 32 3.67 -9.90 -14.19
C SER A 32 2.63 -10.10 -13.08
N MET A 33 2.17 -9.00 -12.48
CA MET A 33 1.14 -8.98 -11.45
C MET A 33 0.07 -7.95 -11.80
N SER A 34 -1.11 -8.12 -11.25
CA SER A 34 -2.16 -7.11 -11.30
C SER A 34 -2.36 -6.55 -9.90
N ILE A 35 -2.36 -5.23 -9.79
CA ILE A 35 -2.41 -4.51 -8.52
C ILE A 35 -3.74 -3.77 -8.44
N GLU A 36 -4.55 -4.12 -7.45
CA GLU A 36 -5.76 -3.39 -7.07
C GLU A 36 -5.41 -2.40 -5.96
N PHE A 37 -5.60 -1.10 -6.22
CA PHE A 37 -5.28 -0.03 -5.27
C PHE A 37 -6.45 0.33 -4.38
N PHE A 38 -6.13 0.70 -3.14
CA PHE A 38 -7.11 1.30 -2.25
C PHE A 38 -7.43 2.74 -2.67
N ASN A 39 -8.71 3.10 -2.58
CA ASN A 39 -9.15 4.49 -2.67
C ASN A 39 -9.06 5.19 -1.30
N SER A 40 -9.36 6.50 -1.24
CA SER A 40 -9.26 7.27 0.01
C SER A 40 -10.16 6.77 1.14
N SER A 41 -11.24 6.05 0.82
CA SER A 41 -12.16 5.48 1.82
C SER A 41 -11.73 4.10 2.33
N GLU A 42 -10.85 3.41 1.60
CA GLU A 42 -10.40 2.05 1.91
C GLU A 42 -9.02 2.03 2.58
N ILE A 43 -8.19 3.06 2.37
CA ILE A 43 -6.77 3.03 2.78
C ILE A 43 -6.56 2.75 4.28
N GLU A 44 -7.44 3.23 5.15
CA GLU A 44 -7.37 2.97 6.60
C GLU A 44 -7.75 1.52 6.93
N ASP A 45 -8.82 1.00 6.34
CA ASP A 45 -9.25 -0.40 6.54
C ASP A 45 -8.22 -1.37 5.95
N GLY A 46 -7.55 -0.98 4.86
CA GLY A 46 -6.46 -1.75 4.23
C GLY A 46 -5.20 -1.91 5.09
N GLN A 47 -5.08 -1.16 6.20
CA GLN A 47 -4.00 -1.31 7.16
C GLN A 47 -4.26 -2.42 8.21
N ILE A 48 -5.49 -2.92 8.29
CA ILE A 48 -5.88 -3.95 9.26
C ILE A 48 -5.18 -5.28 8.94
N GLY A 49 -4.53 -5.86 9.95
CA GLY A 49 -3.71 -7.06 9.83
C GLY A 49 -2.23 -6.78 9.58
N TYR A 50 -1.85 -5.53 9.34
CA TYR A 50 -0.47 -5.10 9.08
C TYR A 50 0.00 -4.07 10.11
N HIS A 51 -0.63 -2.90 10.10
CA HIS A 51 -0.33 -1.79 11.00
C HIS A 51 -1.14 -1.86 12.28
N VAL A 52 -2.41 -2.27 12.15
CA VAL A 52 -3.34 -2.35 13.27
C VAL A 52 -4.14 -3.64 13.25
N ASP A 53 -4.58 -4.13 14.40
CA ASP A 53 -5.56 -5.20 14.46
C ASP A 53 -7.00 -4.68 14.29
N LEU A 54 -7.98 -5.60 14.37
CA LEU A 54 -9.41 -5.27 14.26
C LEU A 54 -9.92 -4.35 15.40
N ASP A 55 -9.21 -4.31 16.52
CA ASP A 55 -9.52 -3.44 17.67
C ASP A 55 -8.75 -2.10 17.58
N GLY A 56 -7.94 -1.90 16.53
CA GLY A 56 -7.14 -0.70 16.30
C GLY A 56 -5.81 -0.67 17.07
N GLN A 57 -5.36 -1.80 17.59
CA GLN A 57 -4.10 -1.90 18.33
C GLN A 57 -2.93 -2.02 17.36
N ASP A 58 -1.84 -1.29 17.63
CA ASP A 58 -0.62 -1.30 16.82
C ASP A 58 0.01 -2.70 16.76
N LEU A 59 0.24 -3.19 15.54
CA LEU A 59 0.90 -4.46 15.23
C LEU A 59 2.35 -4.27 14.80
N THR A 60 2.80 -3.03 14.60
CA THR A 60 4.12 -2.73 14.08
C THR A 60 5.22 -2.87 15.13
N SER A 61 6.42 -3.14 14.65
CA SER A 61 7.56 -3.38 15.53
C SER A 61 8.89 -3.13 14.80
N GLY A 62 9.94 -2.82 15.56
CA GLY A 62 11.29 -2.65 15.03
C GLY A 62 12.07 -3.97 14.88
N LYS A 63 11.45 -5.12 15.15
CA LYS A 63 12.11 -6.43 15.02
C LYS A 63 12.19 -6.86 13.57
N GLU A 64 13.24 -7.60 13.26
CA GLU A 64 13.40 -8.23 11.95
C GLU A 64 12.28 -9.25 11.72
N GLY A 65 11.60 -9.15 10.57
CA GLY A 65 10.46 -9.98 10.21
C GLY A 65 9.11 -9.41 10.56
N ASP A 66 9.03 -8.45 11.47
CA ASP A 66 7.77 -7.80 11.81
C ASP A 66 7.41 -6.74 10.77
N TRP A 67 6.12 -6.40 10.71
CA TRP A 67 5.65 -5.27 9.91
C TRP A 67 6.19 -3.96 10.51
N LYS A 68 6.60 -3.02 9.64
CA LYS A 68 7.24 -1.77 10.06
C LYS A 68 6.26 -0.61 10.05
N GLU A 69 6.42 0.33 10.98
CA GLU A 69 5.62 1.55 11.07
C GLU A 69 5.66 2.36 9.76
N GLU A 70 6.77 2.30 9.03
CA GLU A 70 6.94 3.04 7.77
C GLU A 70 6.45 2.29 6.53
N TRP A 71 5.87 1.10 6.66
CA TRP A 71 5.37 0.30 5.53
C TRP A 71 3.87 0.49 5.31
N ILE A 72 3.50 1.42 4.45
CA ILE A 72 2.09 1.74 4.23
C ILE A 72 1.52 0.88 3.11
N VAL A 73 0.50 0.07 3.40
CA VAL A 73 -0.21 -0.73 2.39
C VAL A 73 -1.03 0.22 1.51
N ILE A 74 -0.88 0.11 0.19
CA ILE A 74 -1.56 0.95 -0.81
C ILE A 74 -2.53 0.15 -1.70
N GLY A 75 -2.54 -1.17 -1.58
CA GLY A 75 -3.37 -2.07 -2.37
C GLY A 75 -2.97 -3.53 -2.16
N MET A 76 -3.38 -4.39 -3.07
CA MET A 76 -3.04 -5.81 -3.06
C MET A 76 -2.84 -6.37 -4.47
N ASP A 77 -2.14 -7.49 -4.56
CA ASP A 77 -2.18 -8.33 -5.76
C ASP A 77 -3.59 -8.91 -5.92
N SER A 78 -4.26 -8.66 -7.04
CA SER A 78 -5.66 -9.02 -7.24
C SER A 78 -5.90 -10.53 -7.41
N TYR A 79 -4.84 -11.32 -7.68
CA TYR A 79 -4.95 -12.76 -7.84
C TYR A 79 -4.67 -13.54 -6.56
N VAL A 80 -3.67 -13.11 -5.79
CA VAL A 80 -3.22 -13.84 -4.59
C VAL A 80 -3.54 -13.13 -3.29
N GLY A 81 -3.88 -11.84 -3.32
CA GLY A 81 -4.23 -11.06 -2.12
C GLY A 81 -3.02 -10.62 -1.28
N ASP A 82 -1.81 -10.75 -1.80
CA ASP A 82 -0.61 -10.25 -1.14
C ASP A 82 -0.63 -8.72 -1.05
N PRO A 83 -0.21 -8.12 0.08
CA PRO A 83 -0.17 -6.67 0.22
C PRO A 83 0.81 -6.04 -0.75
N VAL A 84 0.41 -4.91 -1.34
CA VAL A 84 1.31 -3.99 -2.04
C VAL A 84 1.49 -2.75 -1.19
N PHE A 85 2.73 -2.41 -0.82
CA PHE A 85 3.03 -1.39 0.17
C PHE A 85 4.26 -0.55 -0.17
N VAL A 86 4.37 0.62 0.47
CA VAL A 86 5.41 1.62 0.24
C VAL A 86 6.20 1.82 1.52
N ASP A 87 7.53 1.83 1.42
CA ASP A 87 8.41 2.23 2.52
C ASP A 87 8.57 3.76 2.51
N ILE A 88 7.88 4.45 3.43
CA ILE A 88 7.88 5.92 3.52
C ILE A 88 9.11 6.50 4.22
N ASN A 89 9.96 5.66 4.83
CA ASN A 89 11.23 6.09 5.41
C ASN A 89 12.31 6.30 4.33
N ASN A 90 12.11 5.68 3.17
CA ASN A 90 13.02 5.79 2.04
C ASN A 90 12.64 6.99 1.15
N ILE A 91 13.63 7.80 0.78
CA ILE A 91 13.44 9.01 -0.04
C ILE A 91 12.87 8.71 -1.42
N ASP A 92 13.17 7.53 -1.98
CA ASP A 92 12.72 7.11 -3.30
C ASP A 92 11.32 6.49 -3.27
N LEU A 93 10.76 6.25 -2.08
CA LEU A 93 9.45 5.60 -1.88
C LEU A 93 9.29 4.31 -2.70
N PRO A 94 10.20 3.33 -2.56
CA PRO A 94 10.11 2.06 -3.26
C PRO A 94 8.86 1.29 -2.86
N VAL A 95 8.33 0.52 -3.81
CA VAL A 95 7.10 -0.27 -3.67
C VAL A 95 7.46 -1.74 -3.57
N TYR A 96 6.84 -2.42 -2.63
CA TYR A 96 7.08 -3.81 -2.30
C TYR A 96 5.79 -4.64 -2.31
N THR A 97 5.96 -5.94 -2.43
CA THR A 97 4.97 -6.95 -2.04
C THR A 97 5.59 -7.91 -1.02
N ALA A 98 4.80 -8.68 -0.30
CA ALA A 98 5.27 -9.76 0.56
C ALA A 98 4.20 -10.85 0.63
N GLU A 99 4.61 -12.12 0.67
CA GLU A 99 3.67 -13.23 0.82
C GLU A 99 2.93 -13.10 2.17
N HIS A 100 1.59 -13.13 2.13
CA HIS A 100 0.77 -13.06 3.34
C HIS A 100 0.71 -14.42 4.07
N GLY A 101 0.41 -14.39 5.38
CA GLY A 101 0.20 -15.59 6.18
C GLY A 101 1.47 -16.22 6.77
N GLU A 102 2.61 -15.57 6.61
CA GLU A 102 3.87 -15.93 7.25
C GLU A 102 4.04 -15.20 8.59
N ASP A 103 4.67 -15.87 9.57
CA ASP A 103 5.07 -15.23 10.85
C ASP A 103 6.20 -14.18 10.62
N PHE A 104 6.74 -14.10 9.40
CA PHE A 104 7.87 -13.25 9.03
C PHE A 104 7.64 -12.59 7.66
N TRP A 105 7.59 -11.27 7.63
CA TRP A 105 7.42 -10.49 6.41
C TRP A 105 8.73 -10.35 5.62
N ASN A 106 8.76 -10.93 4.42
CA ASN A 106 9.88 -10.85 3.48
C ASN A 106 9.54 -9.93 2.30
N PRO A 107 9.90 -8.63 2.35
CA PRO A 107 9.55 -7.68 1.30
C PRO A 107 10.31 -7.97 -0.01
N VAL A 108 9.56 -8.10 -1.09
CA VAL A 108 10.06 -8.20 -2.47
C VAL A 108 9.80 -6.88 -3.18
N ARG A 109 10.86 -6.20 -3.63
CA ARG A 109 10.73 -4.93 -4.34
C ARG A 109 10.10 -5.14 -5.72
N ILE A 110 9.00 -4.44 -5.99
CA ILE A 110 8.31 -4.48 -7.28
C ILE A 110 8.40 -3.17 -8.06
N GLY A 111 8.66 -2.03 -7.41
CA GLY A 111 8.88 -0.73 -8.04
C GLY A 111 9.97 0.04 -7.33
N ASP A 112 10.79 0.77 -8.09
CA ASP A 112 11.89 1.57 -7.50
C ASP A 112 11.38 2.88 -6.92
N SER A 113 10.22 3.36 -7.39
CA SER A 113 9.49 4.46 -6.76
C SER A 113 7.98 4.34 -6.97
N ILE A 114 7.21 4.90 -6.04
CA ILE A 114 5.76 5.05 -6.18
C ILE A 114 5.37 5.92 -7.39
N ASP A 115 6.28 6.81 -7.85
CA ASP A 115 6.05 7.63 -9.03
C ASP A 115 5.88 6.80 -10.30
N GLU A 116 6.59 5.68 -10.43
CA GLU A 116 6.43 4.76 -11.57
C GLU A 116 5.02 4.14 -11.58
N ILE A 117 4.53 3.75 -10.41
CA ILE A 117 3.19 3.18 -10.23
C ILE A 117 2.11 4.20 -10.56
N ILE A 118 2.23 5.42 -10.03
CA ILE A 118 1.29 6.52 -10.31
C ILE A 118 1.26 6.85 -11.81
N GLN A 119 2.42 6.86 -12.46
CA GLN A 119 2.50 7.08 -13.91
C GLN A 119 1.82 5.96 -14.70
N GLN A 120 2.05 4.70 -14.34
CA GLN A 120 1.38 3.56 -14.97
C GLN A 120 -0.14 3.62 -14.80
N PHE A 121 -0.60 3.94 -13.59
CA PHE A 121 -2.02 4.10 -13.29
C PHE A 121 -2.64 5.16 -14.20
N LYS A 122 -2.06 6.36 -14.24
CA LYS A 122 -2.55 7.46 -15.09
C LYS A 122 -2.55 7.09 -16.58
N GLN A 123 -1.58 6.33 -17.06
CA GLN A 123 -1.52 5.88 -18.46
C GLN A 123 -2.62 4.86 -18.81
N ASN A 124 -2.96 3.96 -17.87
CA ASN A 124 -4.05 3.00 -18.08
C ASN A 124 -5.43 3.65 -18.07
N LYS A 125 -5.58 4.84 -17.46
CA LYS A 125 -6.85 5.59 -17.37
C LYS A 125 -6.98 6.75 -18.38
N ALA A 126 -6.00 6.94 -19.25
CA ALA A 126 -6.02 7.95 -20.31
C ALA A 126 -6.71 7.42 -21.58
#